data_AF-A0A6L3A5U0-F1
#
_entry.id   AF-A0A6L3A5U0-F1
#
_cell.length_a   1.000
_cell.length_b   1.000
_cell.length_c   1.000
_cell.angle_alpha   90.00
_cell.angle_beta   90.00
_cell.angle_gamma   90.00
#
_symmetry.space_group_name_H-M   'P 1'
#
loop_
_entity.id
_entity.type
_entity.pdbx_description
1 polymer ?
#
loop_
_entity_poly.entity_id
_entity_poly.type
_entity_poly.pdbx_seq_one_letter_code
_entity_poly.pdbx_strand_id
1 'polypeptide(L)'
;MNPKPTFEEALQRLEAIAEQIERGQIGLEESIARYEEGVQLIRHCRDVLARAELRVQQLQIDDQGKVESRPFPVAAPPTAGDAPPR
;
A
#
# COMPACT_ATOMS: atom_id res chain seq x y z
N MET A 1 -21.85 -9.03 -6.60
CA MET A 1 -20.38 -8.86 -6.55
C MET A 1 -20.14 -7.39 -6.33
N ASN A 2 -19.72 -6.95 -5.14
CA ASN A 2 -19.38 -5.54 -4.94
C ASN A 2 -18.10 -5.24 -5.74
N PRO A 3 -18.09 -4.19 -6.58
CA PRO A 3 -16.88 -3.79 -7.29
C PRO A 3 -15.79 -3.46 -6.26
N LYS A 4 -14.56 -3.94 -6.51
CA LYS A 4 -13.41 -3.51 -5.69
C LYS A 4 -13.19 -2.01 -5.91
N PRO A 5 -12.87 -1.24 -4.86
CA PRO A 5 -12.64 0.19 -4.99
C PRO A 5 -11.49 0.46 -5.96
N THR A 6 -11.52 1.61 -6.64
CA THR A 6 -10.37 2.12 -7.37
C THR A 6 -9.22 2.45 -6.41
N PHE A 7 -8.03 2.70 -6.94
CA PHE A 7 -6.88 3.08 -6.12
C PHE A 7 -7.16 4.38 -5.34
N GLU A 8 -7.72 5.39 -6.02
CA GLU A 8 -8.03 6.69 -5.42
C GLU A 8 -9.09 6.56 -4.32
N GLU A 9 -10.16 5.79 -4.55
CA GLU A 9 -11.18 5.53 -3.54
C GLU A 9 -10.62 4.79 -2.32
N ALA A 10 -9.76 3.78 -2.56
CA ALA A 10 -9.14 3.03 -1.48
C ALA A 10 -8.18 3.90 -0.65
N LEU A 11 -7.45 4.81 -1.31
CA LEU A 11 -6.55 5.76 -0.65
C LEU A 11 -7.32 6.78 0.18
N GLN A 12 -8.36 7.40 -0.38
CA GLN A 12 -9.23 8.32 0.36
C GLN A 12 -9.88 7.65 1.58
N ARG A 13 -10.31 6.39 1.43
CA ARG A 13 -10.87 5.64 2.56
C ARG A 13 -9.83 5.39 3.64
N LEU A 14 -8.58 5.07 3.28
CA LEU A 14 -7.48 4.89 4.20
C LEU A 14 -7.16 6.17 4.99
N GLU A 15 -7.14 7.32 4.32
CA GLU A 15 -6.95 8.63 4.96
C GLU A 15 -8.06 8.93 5.97
N ALA A 16 -9.33 8.70 5.59
CA ALA A 16 -10.46 8.89 6.48
C ALA A 16 -10.41 7.96 7.73
N ILE A 17 -9.94 6.72 7.56
CA ILE A 17 -9.73 5.79 8.66
C ILE A 17 -8.63 6.28 9.60
N ALA A 18 -7.49 6.71 9.05
CA ALA A 18 -6.37 7.23 9.84
C ALA A 18 -6.81 8.44 10.67
N GLU A 19 -7.53 9.39 10.05
CA GLU A 19 -8.05 10.58 10.71
C GLU A 19 -9.03 10.22 11.85
N GLN A 20 -9.88 9.21 11.65
CA GLN A 20 -10.82 8.75 12.68
C GLN A 20 -10.13 8.12 13.88
N ILE A 21 -9.06 7.33 13.64
CA ILE A 21 -8.26 6.72 14.70
C ILE A 21 -7.48 7.80 15.45
N GLU A 22 -6.82 8.72 14.75
CA GLU A 22 -6.04 9.81 15.36
C GLU A 22 -6.89 10.75 16.21
N ARG A 23 -8.13 11.02 15.80
CA ARG A 23 -9.07 11.82 16.59
C ARG A 23 -9.47 11.17 17.91
N GLY A 24 -9.28 9.87 18.06
CA GLY A 24 -9.63 9.13 19.29
C GLY A 24 -11.12 9.18 19.65
N GLN A 25 -11.99 9.50 18.68
CA GLN A 25 -13.44 9.66 18.88
C GLN A 25 -14.21 8.33 18.76
N ILE A 26 -13.50 7.23 18.54
CA ILE A 26 -14.08 5.90 18.32
C ILE A 26 -13.70 4.95 19.46
N GLY A 27 -14.63 4.07 19.83
CA GLY A 27 -14.39 3.05 20.84
C GLY A 27 -13.32 2.03 20.43
N LEU A 28 -12.88 1.20 21.36
CA LEU A 28 -11.82 0.20 21.12
C LEU A 28 -12.21 -0.80 20.01
N GLU A 29 -13.41 -1.37 20.08
CA GLU A 29 -13.90 -2.33 19.07
C GLU A 29 -13.97 -1.69 17.68
N GLU A 30 -14.47 -0.46 17.60
CA GLU A 30 -14.52 0.31 16.36
C GLU A 30 -13.10 0.59 15.84
N SER A 31 -12.16 0.95 16.71
CA SER A 31 -10.75 1.19 16.35
C SER A 31 -10.10 -0.06 15.74
N ILE A 32 -10.39 -1.23 16.30
CA ILE A 32 -9.89 -2.51 15.77
C ILE A 32 -10.51 -2.78 14.39
N ALA A 33 -11.82 -2.61 14.24
CA ALA A 33 -12.49 -2.82 12.95
C ALA A 33 -11.97 -1.87 11.86
N ARG A 34 -11.74 -0.59 12.19
CA ARG A 34 -11.17 0.40 11.25
C ARG A 34 -9.72 0.06 10.90
N TYR A 35 -8.94 -0.44 11.86
CA TYR A 35 -7.58 -0.90 11.60
C TYR A 35 -7.55 -2.08 10.62
N GLU A 36 -8.41 -3.08 10.83
CA GLU A 36 -8.53 -4.23 9.92
C GLU A 36 -8.94 -3.79 8.51
N GLU A 37 -9.91 -2.88 8.40
CA GLU A 37 -10.29 -2.28 7.12
C GLU A 37 -9.10 -1.58 6.45
N GLY A 38 -8.34 -0.78 7.20
CA GLY A 38 -7.13 -0.11 6.71
C GLY A 38 -6.08 -1.08 6.18
N VAL A 39 -5.85 -2.20 6.87
CA VAL A 39 -4.92 -3.26 6.43
C VAL A 39 -5.36 -3.86 5.09
N GLN A 40 -6.66 -4.09 4.91
CA GLN A 40 -7.19 -4.62 3.64
C GLN A 40 -7.04 -3.62 2.50
N LEU A 41 -7.30 -2.34 2.76
CA LEU A 41 -7.13 -1.26 1.78
C LEU A 41 -5.66 -1.12 1.36
N ILE A 42 -4.71 -1.18 2.30
CA ILE A 42 -3.28 -1.14 2.00
C ILE A 42 -2.87 -2.30 1.08
N ARG A 43 -3.36 -3.52 1.37
CA ARG A 43 -3.08 -4.69 0.52
C ARG A 43 -3.61 -4.48 -0.89
N HIS A 44 -4.85 -4.01 -1.02
CA HIS A 44 -5.46 -3.72 -2.31
C HIS A 44 -4.69 -2.65 -3.09
N CYS A 45 -4.28 -1.55 -2.44
CA CYS A 45 -3.47 -0.51 -3.07
C CYS A 45 -2.14 -1.06 -3.60
N ARG A 46 -1.45 -1.90 -2.82
CA ARG A 46 -0.21 -2.58 -3.25
C ARG A 46 -0.45 -3.46 -4.47
N ASP A 47 -1.53 -4.23 -4.50
CA ASP A 47 -1.88 -5.09 -5.63
C ASP A 47 -2.22 -4.30 -6.90
N VAL A 48 -2.85 -3.13 -6.76
CA VAL A 48 -3.10 -2.24 -7.90
C VAL A 48 -1.78 -1.67 -8.45
N LEU A 49 -0.90 -1.19 -7.57
CA LEU A 49 0.41 -0.65 -7.97
C LEU A 49 1.29 -1.72 -8.63
N ALA A 50 1.34 -2.93 -8.09
CA ALA A 50 2.11 -4.03 -8.68
C ALA A 50 1.63 -4.38 -10.09
N ARG A 51 0.31 -4.40 -10.31
CA ARG A 51 -0.26 -4.63 -11.64
C ARG A 51 0.05 -3.49 -12.62
N ALA A 52 0.02 -2.25 -12.16
CA ALA A 52 0.40 -1.10 -12.98
C ALA A 52 1.89 -1.17 -13.38
N GLU A 53 2.77 -1.50 -12.43
CA GLU A 53 4.20 -1.66 -12.67
C GLU A 53 4.48 -2.77 -13.70
N LEU A 54 3.85 -3.93 -13.56
CA LEU A 54 3.97 -5.03 -14.53
C LEU A 54 3.50 -4.61 -15.92
N ARG A 55 2.46 -3.78 -16.02
CA ARG A 55 1.95 -3.29 -17.31
C ARG A 55 2.94 -2.34 -17.97
N VAL A 56 3.54 -1.44 -17.21
CA VAL A 56 4.60 -0.54 -17.71
C VAL A 56 5.81 -1.33 -18.18
N GLN A 57 6.26 -2.31 -17.40
CA GLN A 57 7.39 -3.17 -17.79
C GLN A 57 7.14 -3.91 -19.10
N GLN A 58 5.93 -4.47 -19.31
CA GLN A 58 5.56 -5.13 -20.57
C GLN A 58 5.67 -4.19 -21.77
N LEU A 59 5.13 -2.97 -21.65
CA LEU A 59 5.20 -1.97 -22.72
C LEU A 59 6.65 -1.57 -23.05
N GLN A 60 7.53 -1.50 -22.06
CA GLN A 60 8.96 -1.21 -22.29
C GLN A 60 9.70 -2.36 -22.98
N ILE A 61 9.29 -3.61 -22.70
CA ILE A 61 9.86 -4.81 -23.34
C ILE A 61 9.46 -4.86 -24.82
N ASP A 62 8.22 -4.50 -25.15
CA ASP A 62 7.69 -4.52 -26.51
C ASP A 62 8.44 -3.52 -27.44
N ASP A 63 8.89 -2.37 -26.91
CA ASP A 63 9.64 -1.35 -27.66
C ASP A 63 11.15 -1.61 -27.78
N GLN A 64 11.76 -2.40 -26.88
CA GLN A 64 13.23 -2.59 -26.84
C GLN A 64 13.71 -4.03 -27.04
N GLY A 65 12.83 -5.04 -27.08
CA GLY A 65 13.19 -6.43 -27.33
C GLY A 65 14.16 -7.08 -26.33
N LYS A 66 14.48 -6.41 -25.22
CA LYS A 66 15.42 -6.88 -24.19
C LYS A 66 14.85 -6.65 -22.79
N VAL A 67 14.62 -7.75 -22.06
CA VAL A 67 14.11 -7.74 -20.69
C VAL A 67 15.26 -7.44 -19.72
N GLU A 68 15.21 -6.30 -19.04
CA GLU A 68 15.98 -6.09 -17.80
C GLU A 68 15.03 -5.70 -16.67
N SER A 69 14.65 -6.67 -15.85
CA SER A 69 13.91 -6.44 -14.62
C SER A 69 14.88 -5.95 -13.54
N ARG A 70 14.81 -4.66 -13.17
CA ARG A 70 15.38 -4.18 -11.90
C ARG A 70 14.27 -4.10 -10.87
N PRO A 71 14.37 -4.81 -9.72
CA PRO A 71 13.40 -4.67 -8.66
C PRO A 71 13.40 -3.23 -8.15
N PHE A 72 12.21 -2.63 -8.05
CA PHE A 72 12.05 -1.33 -7.40
C PHE A 72 12.36 -1.51 -5.91
N PRO A 73 13.24 -0.68 -5.31
CA PRO A 73 13.49 -0.76 -3.88
C PRO A 73 12.23 -0.29 -3.15
N VAL A 74 11.38 -1.22 -2.74
CA VAL A 74 10.45 -0.98 -1.65
C VAL A 74 11.31 -0.73 -0.42
N ALA A 75 11.45 0.55 -0.05
CA ALA A 75 12.14 0.92 1.17
C ALA A 75 11.51 0.13 2.32
N ALA A 76 12.24 -0.87 2.81
CA ALA A 76 11.88 -1.54 4.05
C ALA A 76 11.83 -0.47 5.15
N PRO A 77 10.85 -0.52 6.07
CA PRO A 77 10.90 0.35 7.24
C PRO A 77 12.25 0.14 7.94
N PRO A 78 12.90 1.21 8.43
CA PRO A 78 14.19 1.07 9.11
C PRO A 78 14.01 0.09 10.26
N THR A 79 14.66 -1.07 10.15
CA THR A 79 14.76 -2.01 11.25
C THR A 79 15.54 -1.32 12.36
N ALA A 80 14.86 -0.96 13.44
CA ALA A 80 15.47 -0.49 14.68
C ALA A 80 16.41 -1.59 15.19
N GLY A 81 17.71 -1.46 14.93
CA GLY A 81 18.66 -2.51 15.26
C GLY A 81 20.14 -2.18 15.10
N ASP A 82 20.51 -0.95 14.73
CA ASP A 82 21.92 -0.52 14.80
C ASP A 82 22.01 0.74 15.68
N ALA A 83 21.97 0.50 16.99
CA ALA A 83 22.42 1.48 17.96
C ALA A 83 23.93 1.25 18.16
N PRO A 84 24.80 2.22 17.84
CA PRO A 84 26.23 2.07 18.07
C PRO A 84 26.49 1.92 19.58
N PRO A 85 27.38 1.01 20.02
CA PRO A 85 27.81 0.98 21.42
C PRO A 85 28.56 2.27 21.76
N ARG A 86 28.26 2.83 22.94
CA ARG A 86 28.86 4.05 23.50
C ARG A 86 30.38 3.98 23.58
#